data_AF-A0A9N9T6B4-F1
#
_entry.id   AF-A0A9N9T6B4-F1
#
_cell.length_a   1.000
_cell.length_b   1.000
_cell.length_c   1.000
_cell.angle_alpha   90.00
_cell.angle_beta   90.00
_cell.angle_gamma   90.00
#
_symmetry.space_group_name_H-M   'P 1'
#
loop_
_entity.id
_entity.type
_entity.pdbx_description
1 polymer ?
#
loop_
_entity_poly.entity_id
_entity_poly.type
_entity_poly.pdbx_seq_one_letter_code
_entity_poly.pdbx_strand_id
1 'polypeptide(L)'
;MKSLVCLLGFVAIAVANLQDDVEQMNQVLQTCQRKWQIPQDILTYGVSKAKPEDKNRIGSFALCVYTTLGFMNRQGDLLDTNIRQYYRESEQAGEVNIDDILVKCRPPRGTPEQKAFFHEECMENLQSGSQDELVEQYYTKCQQQLGLSDEFLKNSQDKTKLGRFFLCIYSSLGVLTSRGDLIENETTPKCRVSPNLSPALKAWYYQECFKNAMQ
;
A
#
# COMPACT_ATOMS: atom_id res chain seq x y z
N MET A 1 -10.89 0.26 -17.33
CA MET A 1 -9.57 0.54 -16.74
C MET A 1 -9.73 0.43 -15.24
N LYS A 2 -9.42 -0.73 -14.63
CA LYS A 2 -9.57 -1.00 -13.18
C LYS A 2 -8.34 -1.70 -12.59
N SER A 3 -7.20 -1.68 -13.28
CA SER A 3 -6.03 -2.53 -12.96
C SER A 3 -4.73 -1.74 -12.93
N LEU A 4 -4.71 -0.55 -12.32
CA LEU A 4 -3.50 0.29 -12.27
C LEU A 4 -3.05 0.67 -10.85
N VAL A 5 -3.69 0.13 -9.80
CA VAL A 5 -3.58 0.64 -8.42
C VAL A 5 -2.96 -0.34 -7.40
N CYS A 6 -2.24 -1.38 -7.83
CA CYS A 6 -1.81 -2.45 -6.89
C CYS A 6 -0.35 -2.42 -6.44
N LEU A 7 0.33 -1.27 -6.29
CA LEU A 7 1.79 -1.28 -6.03
C LEU A 7 2.32 -0.61 -4.77
N LEU A 8 1.51 -0.19 -3.80
CA LEU A 8 2.05 0.45 -2.59
C LEU A 8 1.37 -0.06 -1.31
N GLY A 9 1.49 -1.35 -1.03
CA GLY A 9 0.94 -1.96 0.19
C GLY A 9 1.82 -1.84 1.45
N PHE A 10 3.10 -1.46 1.33
CA PHE A 10 3.98 -1.40 2.51
C PHE A 10 4.75 -0.08 2.58
N VAL A 11 4.22 0.80 3.45
CA VAL A 11 4.89 1.83 4.26
C VAL A 11 5.98 2.67 3.58
N ALA A 12 5.62 3.90 3.21
CA ALA A 12 6.58 5.00 3.06
C ALA A 12 5.97 6.29 3.60
N ILE A 13 6.29 6.65 4.85
CA ILE A 13 5.99 7.97 5.46
C ILE A 13 7.24 8.46 6.18
N ALA A 14 7.38 9.79 6.32
CA ALA A 14 8.61 10.57 6.45
C ALA A 14 9.24 10.60 7.86
N VAL A 15 10.49 11.09 7.92
CA VAL A 15 11.50 10.75 8.95
C VAL A 15 11.82 11.94 9.87
N ALA A 16 11.59 11.77 11.17
CA ALA A 16 12.47 12.27 12.25
C ALA A 16 12.28 11.48 13.57
N ASN A 17 11.06 11.04 13.91
CA ASN A 17 10.79 10.06 15.00
C ASN A 17 10.47 8.65 14.49
N LEU A 18 10.29 8.52 13.17
CA LEU A 18 9.80 7.33 12.50
C LEU A 18 10.79 6.14 12.51
N GLN A 19 12.08 6.36 12.79
CA GLN A 19 13.09 5.28 12.77
C GLN A 19 12.86 4.25 13.87
N ASP A 20 12.57 4.69 15.09
CA ASP A 20 12.36 3.79 16.24
C ASP A 20 11.05 3.00 16.07
N ASP A 21 9.97 3.66 15.61
CA ASP A 21 8.68 3.01 15.34
C ASP A 21 8.77 2.00 14.18
N VAL A 22 9.52 2.34 13.12
CA VAL A 22 9.75 1.42 12.00
C VAL A 22 10.61 0.24 12.43
N GLU A 23 11.64 0.46 13.25
CA GLU A 23 12.47 -0.63 13.77
C GLU A 23 11.65 -1.55 14.68
N GLN A 24 10.85 -0.99 15.59
CA GLN A 24 9.95 -1.76 16.46
C GLN A 24 8.95 -2.57 15.64
N MET A 25 8.30 -1.96 14.65
CA MET A 25 7.36 -2.65 13.76
C MET A 25 8.06 -3.79 13.00
N ASN A 26 9.24 -3.53 12.44
CA ASN A 26 10.03 -4.55 11.74
C ASN A 26 10.38 -5.74 12.65
N GLN A 27 10.74 -5.48 13.91
CA GLN A 27 11.02 -6.54 14.88
C GLN A 27 9.78 -7.40 15.18
N VAL A 28 8.60 -6.76 15.32
CA VAL A 28 7.32 -7.48 15.51
C VAL A 28 7.00 -8.33 14.30
N LEU A 29 7.08 -7.76 13.09
CA LEU A 29 6.82 -8.47 11.84
C LEU A 29 7.75 -9.67 11.65
N GLN A 30 9.07 -9.49 11.82
CA GLN A 30 10.04 -10.58 11.70
C GLN A 30 9.81 -11.69 12.73
N THR A 31 9.39 -11.33 13.94
CA THR A 31 9.08 -12.31 15.00
C THR A 31 7.86 -13.14 14.63
N CYS A 32 6.79 -12.50 14.16
CA CYS A 32 5.58 -13.20 13.74
C CYS A 32 5.75 -13.98 12.43
N GLN A 33 6.52 -13.45 11.47
CA GLN A 33 6.75 -14.06 10.16
C GLN A 33 7.53 -15.37 10.28
N ARG A 34 8.54 -15.43 11.16
CA ARG A 34 9.33 -16.65 11.43
C ARG A 34 8.44 -17.83 11.86
N LYS A 35 7.32 -17.57 12.53
CA LYS A 35 6.41 -18.59 13.03
C LYS A 35 5.43 -19.11 11.97
N TRP A 36 4.97 -18.22 11.09
CA TRP A 36 3.83 -18.52 10.21
C TRP A 36 4.18 -18.64 8.73
N GLN A 37 5.39 -18.27 8.29
CA GLN A 37 5.87 -18.42 6.90
C GLN A 37 4.84 -17.91 5.88
N ILE A 38 4.50 -16.62 5.96
CA ILE A 38 3.51 -16.00 5.07
C ILE A 38 4.04 -16.02 3.63
N PRO A 39 3.23 -16.43 2.64
CA PRO A 39 3.60 -16.39 1.24
C PRO A 39 4.00 -14.99 0.78
N GLN A 40 5.01 -14.93 -0.09
CA GLN A 40 5.54 -13.66 -0.56
C GLN A 40 4.52 -12.85 -1.37
N ASP A 41 3.60 -13.51 -2.07
CA ASP A 41 2.52 -12.84 -2.81
C ASP A 41 1.56 -12.09 -1.87
N ILE A 42 1.25 -12.61 -0.69
CA ILE A 42 0.46 -11.88 0.31
C ILE A 42 1.23 -10.68 0.86
N LEU A 43 2.54 -10.84 1.11
CA LEU A 43 3.41 -9.73 1.52
C LEU A 43 3.60 -8.68 0.42
N THR A 44 3.36 -9.03 -0.85
CA THR A 44 3.58 -8.11 -1.98
C THR A 44 2.27 -7.43 -2.40
N TYR A 45 1.16 -8.17 -2.41
CA TYR A 45 -0.10 -7.75 -3.00
C TYR A 45 -1.24 -7.60 -1.98
N GLY A 46 -0.96 -7.79 -0.70
CA GLY A 46 -1.94 -7.72 0.37
C GLY A 46 -2.79 -8.98 0.53
N VAL A 47 -3.62 -8.97 1.57
CA VAL A 47 -4.55 -10.07 1.90
C VAL A 47 -5.73 -10.12 0.93
N SER A 48 -5.97 -9.09 0.12
CA SER A 48 -6.99 -9.10 -0.95
C SER A 48 -6.74 -10.16 -2.03
N LYS A 49 -5.50 -10.64 -2.17
CA LYS A 49 -5.11 -11.75 -3.07
C LYS A 49 -4.98 -13.10 -2.36
N ALA A 50 -5.27 -13.16 -1.06
CA ALA A 50 -5.15 -14.39 -0.29
C ALA A 50 -6.05 -15.49 -0.84
N LYS A 51 -5.46 -16.67 -1.07
CA LYS A 51 -6.24 -17.86 -1.40
C LYS A 51 -7.03 -18.32 -0.18
N PRO A 52 -8.18 -19.00 -0.34
CA PRO A 52 -8.97 -19.50 0.78
C PRO A 52 -8.16 -20.33 1.79
N GLU A 53 -7.24 -21.15 1.30
CA GLU A 53 -6.34 -21.98 2.11
C GLU A 53 -5.34 -21.17 2.97
N ASP A 54 -5.03 -19.94 2.58
CA ASP A 54 -4.06 -19.09 3.28
C ASP A 54 -4.69 -18.25 4.39
N LYS A 55 -6.02 -18.04 4.37
CA LYS A 55 -6.73 -17.11 5.28
C LYS A 55 -6.46 -17.37 6.76
N ASN A 56 -6.49 -18.63 7.19
CA ASN A 56 -6.20 -18.96 8.59
C ASN A 56 -4.76 -18.65 8.97
N ARG A 57 -3.80 -18.92 8.07
CA ARG A 57 -2.38 -18.65 8.31
C ARG A 57 -2.09 -17.15 8.40
N ILE A 58 -2.69 -16.37 7.50
CA ILE A 58 -2.65 -14.90 7.54
C ILE A 58 -3.29 -14.39 8.83
N GLY A 59 -4.47 -14.91 9.19
CA GLY A 59 -5.14 -14.56 10.44
C GLY A 59 -4.29 -14.81 11.67
N SER A 60 -3.57 -15.95 11.72
CA SER A 60 -2.62 -16.25 12.81
C SER A 60 -1.44 -15.30 12.86
N PHE A 61 -0.92 -14.88 11.70
CA PHE A 61 0.14 -13.88 11.61
C PHE A 61 -0.35 -12.50 12.06
N ALA A 62 -1.48 -12.03 11.52
CA ALA A 62 -2.11 -10.77 11.90
C ALA A 62 -2.42 -10.74 13.40
N LEU A 63 -2.96 -11.82 13.96
CA LEU A 63 -3.21 -11.93 15.40
C LEU A 63 -1.92 -11.80 16.21
N CYS A 64 -0.83 -12.44 15.77
CA CYS A 64 0.47 -12.30 16.42
C CYS A 64 0.95 -10.84 16.43
N VAL A 65 0.85 -10.15 15.30
CA VAL A 65 1.25 -8.74 15.17
C VAL A 65 0.37 -7.86 16.08
N TYR A 66 -0.95 -7.94 15.94
CA TYR A 66 -1.89 -7.09 16.68
C TYR A 66 -1.88 -7.34 18.19
N THR A 67 -1.66 -8.57 18.63
CA THR A 67 -1.51 -8.83 20.07
C THR A 67 -0.18 -8.31 20.62
N THR A 68 0.90 -8.36 19.83
CA THR A 68 2.21 -7.83 20.23
C THR A 68 2.20 -6.31 20.32
N LEU A 69 1.48 -5.65 19.40
CA LEU A 69 1.28 -4.20 19.41
C LEU A 69 0.24 -3.75 20.47
N GLY A 70 -0.46 -4.69 21.10
CA GLY A 70 -1.50 -4.38 22.08
C GLY A 70 -2.80 -3.84 21.47
N PHE A 71 -3.05 -4.03 20.18
CA PHE A 71 -4.30 -3.64 19.51
C PHE A 71 -5.38 -4.71 19.64
N MET A 72 -5.01 -5.98 19.81
CA MET A 72 -5.94 -7.07 20.08
C MET A 72 -5.56 -7.85 21.34
N ASN A 73 -6.56 -8.45 21.98
CA ASN A 73 -6.31 -9.50 22.99
C ASN A 73 -6.12 -10.88 22.31
N ARG A 74 -5.84 -11.92 23.12
CA ARG A 74 -5.66 -13.31 22.62
C ARG A 74 -6.94 -13.91 22.03
N GLN A 75 -8.10 -13.31 22.27
CA GLN A 75 -9.40 -13.71 21.73
C GLN A 75 -9.71 -13.01 20.40
N GLY A 76 -8.82 -12.16 19.91
CA GLY A 76 -8.96 -11.39 18.67
C GLY A 76 -9.89 -10.18 18.80
N ASP A 77 -10.20 -9.73 20.02
CA ASP A 77 -11.01 -8.53 20.23
C ASP A 77 -10.11 -7.29 20.23
N LEU A 78 -10.56 -6.24 19.53
CA LEU A 78 -9.87 -4.94 19.48
C LEU A 78 -9.87 -4.25 20.85
N LEU A 79 -8.75 -3.63 21.18
CA LEU A 79 -8.53 -2.85 22.39
C LEU A 79 -8.59 -1.36 22.04
N ASP A 80 -9.81 -0.82 21.95
CA ASP A 80 -10.11 0.55 21.49
C ASP A 80 -9.21 1.61 22.12
N THR A 81 -8.97 1.54 23.44
CA THR A 81 -8.14 2.52 24.17
C THR A 81 -6.72 2.55 23.62
N ASN A 82 -6.12 1.38 23.39
CA ASN A 82 -4.74 1.25 22.94
C ASN A 82 -4.59 1.71 21.49
N ILE A 83 -5.56 1.35 20.64
CA ILE A 83 -5.59 1.79 19.24
C ILE A 83 -5.69 3.32 19.17
N ARG A 84 -6.62 3.93 19.92
CA ARG A 84 -6.78 5.38 19.97
C ARG A 84 -5.53 6.08 20.50
N GLN A 85 -4.88 5.50 21.50
CA GLN A 85 -3.64 6.04 22.05
C GLN A 85 -2.54 6.05 20.99
N TYR A 86 -2.31 4.92 20.33
CA TYR A 86 -1.31 4.78 19.28
C TYR A 86 -1.47 5.83 18.17
N TYR A 87 -2.69 6.01 17.65
CA TYR A 87 -2.94 6.98 16.58
C TYR A 87 -2.98 8.45 17.04
N ARG A 88 -3.13 8.73 18.34
CA ARG A 88 -2.97 10.09 18.88
C ARG A 88 -1.50 10.47 19.03
N GLU A 89 -0.68 9.49 19.36
CA GLU A 89 0.75 9.65 19.58
C GLU A 89 1.54 9.60 18.26
N SER A 90 0.95 9.06 17.18
CA SER A 90 1.57 9.02 15.86
C SER A 90 1.54 10.38 15.15
N GLU A 91 2.53 10.61 14.28
CA GLU A 91 2.60 11.80 13.41
C GLU A 91 1.41 11.91 12.42
N GLN A 92 0.57 10.87 12.34
CA GLN A 92 -0.67 10.82 11.53
C GLN A 92 -1.92 11.28 12.27
N ALA A 93 -1.78 11.82 13.49
CA ALA A 93 -2.91 12.30 14.28
C ALA A 93 -3.76 13.31 13.47
N GLY A 94 -4.95 12.89 13.07
CA GLY A 94 -5.91 13.70 12.29
C GLY A 94 -6.08 13.29 10.82
N GLU A 95 -5.19 12.46 10.27
CA GLU A 95 -5.33 11.93 8.89
C GLU A 95 -6.24 10.72 8.81
N VAL A 96 -6.31 9.95 9.91
CA VAL A 96 -7.08 8.70 9.98
C VAL A 96 -8.28 8.86 10.91
N ASN A 97 -9.48 8.61 10.41
CA ASN A 97 -10.69 8.56 11.24
C ASN A 97 -10.73 7.24 12.02
N ILE A 98 -10.18 7.26 13.24
CA ILE A 98 -10.09 6.09 14.12
C ILE A 98 -11.46 5.56 14.55
N ASP A 99 -12.45 6.43 14.69
CA ASP A 99 -13.82 6.00 15.00
C ASP A 99 -14.39 5.15 13.85
N ASP A 100 -14.15 5.55 12.61
CA ASP A 100 -14.55 4.78 11.45
C ASP A 100 -13.85 3.42 11.39
N ILE A 101 -12.55 3.34 11.71
CA ILE A 101 -11.83 2.06 11.76
C ILE A 101 -12.41 1.15 12.84
N LEU A 102 -12.56 1.65 14.07
CA LEU A 102 -13.02 0.86 15.20
C LEU A 102 -14.46 0.39 15.06
N VAL A 103 -15.26 1.06 14.23
CA VAL A 103 -16.63 0.66 13.90
C VAL A 103 -16.67 -0.27 12.68
N LYS A 104 -16.06 0.13 11.55
CA LYS A 104 -16.15 -0.61 10.28
C LYS A 104 -15.31 -1.88 10.29
N CYS A 105 -14.13 -1.83 10.89
CA CYS A 105 -13.19 -2.95 10.93
C CYS A 105 -13.25 -3.73 12.24
N ARG A 106 -14.33 -3.58 13.01
CA ARG A 106 -14.57 -4.42 14.18
C ARG A 106 -14.89 -5.84 13.74
N PRO A 107 -14.10 -6.85 14.14
CA PRO A 107 -14.33 -8.19 13.66
C PRO A 107 -15.65 -8.78 14.22
N PRO A 108 -16.38 -9.57 13.41
CA PRO A 108 -17.54 -10.30 13.89
C PRO A 108 -17.15 -11.45 14.83
N ARG A 109 -18.13 -12.24 15.27
CA ARG A 109 -17.84 -13.48 16.03
C ARG A 109 -17.09 -14.48 15.14
N GLY A 110 -16.12 -15.17 15.72
CA GLY A 110 -15.27 -16.15 15.03
C GLY A 110 -14.12 -16.61 15.93
N THR A 111 -13.20 -17.40 15.38
CA THR A 111 -11.93 -17.70 16.06
C THR A 111 -11.05 -16.45 16.13
N PRO A 112 -10.09 -16.37 17.06
CA PRO A 112 -9.18 -15.24 17.14
C PRO A 112 -8.46 -14.92 15.82
N GLU A 113 -8.06 -15.94 15.08
CA GLU A 113 -7.37 -15.82 13.79
C GLU A 113 -8.32 -15.26 12.71
N GLN A 114 -9.57 -15.74 12.67
CA GLN A 114 -10.57 -15.22 11.74
C GLN A 114 -10.89 -13.75 12.00
N LYS A 115 -10.96 -13.36 13.28
CA LYS A 115 -11.16 -11.96 13.66
C LYS A 115 -9.99 -11.09 13.22
N ALA A 116 -8.76 -11.54 13.44
CA ALA A 116 -7.56 -10.81 13.02
C ALA A 116 -7.46 -10.70 11.49
N PHE A 117 -7.76 -11.78 10.75
CA PHE A 117 -7.82 -11.75 9.29
C PHE A 117 -8.87 -10.75 8.78
N PHE A 118 -10.07 -10.76 9.36
CA PHE A 118 -11.12 -9.80 8.98
C PHE A 118 -10.68 -8.35 9.19
N HIS A 119 -10.03 -8.08 10.32
CA HIS A 119 -9.53 -6.74 10.61
C HIS A 119 -8.47 -6.31 9.60
N GLU A 120 -7.50 -7.18 9.30
CA GLU A 120 -6.45 -6.94 8.29
C GLU A 120 -7.06 -6.63 6.91
N GLU A 121 -7.99 -7.48 6.45
CA GLU A 121 -8.68 -7.31 5.17
C GLU A 121 -9.49 -6.01 5.13
N CYS A 122 -10.14 -5.64 6.23
CA CYS A 122 -10.86 -4.37 6.31
C CYS A 122 -9.93 -3.16 6.28
N MET A 123 -8.81 -3.21 7.01
CA MET A 123 -7.81 -2.14 7.04
C MET A 123 -7.19 -1.92 5.66
N GLU A 124 -6.82 -2.99 4.95
CA GLU A 124 -6.34 -2.91 3.56
C GLU A 124 -7.40 -2.29 2.65
N ASN A 125 -8.68 -2.63 2.81
CA ASN A 125 -9.76 -2.05 2.01
C ASN A 125 -10.02 -0.56 2.33
N LEU A 126 -9.87 -0.14 3.58
CA LEU A 126 -9.95 1.28 3.94
C LEU A 126 -8.75 2.06 3.36
N GLN A 127 -7.56 1.47 3.40
CA GLN A 127 -6.36 2.07 2.84
C GLN A 127 -6.38 2.09 1.31
N SER A 128 -6.88 1.05 0.64
CA SER A 128 -7.02 1.04 -0.82
C SER A 128 -8.01 2.08 -1.31
N GLY A 129 -9.10 2.33 -0.57
CA GLY A 129 -10.00 3.47 -0.82
C GLY A 129 -9.27 4.82 -0.76
N SER A 130 -8.36 5.01 0.20
CA SER A 130 -7.53 6.22 0.31
C SER A 130 -6.44 6.32 -0.76
N GLN A 131 -5.90 5.18 -1.22
CA GLN A 131 -4.91 5.15 -2.29
C GLN A 131 -5.52 5.43 -3.66
N ASP A 132 -6.71 4.87 -3.93
CA ASP A 132 -7.49 5.20 -5.12
C ASP A 132 -7.78 6.71 -5.15
N GLU A 133 -8.15 7.30 -4.00
CA GLU A 133 -8.38 8.75 -3.88
C GLU A 133 -7.10 9.57 -4.10
N LEU A 134 -5.96 9.16 -3.54
CA LEU A 134 -4.65 9.79 -3.79
C LEU A 134 -4.22 9.68 -5.25
N VAL A 135 -4.40 8.52 -5.87
CA VAL A 135 -4.10 8.29 -7.29
C VAL A 135 -4.99 9.17 -8.16
N GLU A 136 -6.29 9.25 -7.88
CA GLU A 136 -7.24 10.13 -8.60
C GLU A 136 -6.91 11.61 -8.38
N GLN A 137 -6.49 12.00 -7.18
CA GLN A 137 -6.02 13.36 -6.89
C GLN A 137 -4.78 13.71 -7.73
N TYR A 138 -3.76 12.83 -7.76
CA TYR A 138 -2.57 13.04 -8.57
C TYR A 138 -2.85 12.95 -10.06
N TYR A 139 -3.75 12.06 -10.48
CA TYR A 139 -4.23 11.96 -11.86
C TYR A 139 -4.79 13.30 -12.31
N THR A 140 -5.78 13.83 -11.59
CA THR A 140 -6.43 15.10 -11.89
C THR A 140 -5.44 16.27 -11.89
N LYS A 141 -4.58 16.35 -10.86
CA LYS A 141 -3.56 17.40 -10.74
C LYS A 141 -2.57 17.38 -11.90
N CYS A 142 -2.00 16.22 -12.21
CA CYS A 142 -1.01 16.06 -13.27
C CYS A 142 -1.62 16.29 -14.66
N GLN A 143 -2.87 15.87 -14.86
CA GLN A 143 -3.62 16.12 -16.08
C GLN A 143 -3.81 17.62 -16.32
N GLN A 144 -4.26 18.36 -15.30
CA GLN A 144 -4.45 19.82 -15.37
C GLN A 144 -3.12 20.53 -15.60
N GLN A 145 -2.07 20.18 -14.85
CA GLN A 145 -0.75 20.78 -14.98
C GLN A 145 -0.14 20.61 -16.38
N LEU A 146 -0.43 19.49 -17.05
CA LEU A 146 0.08 19.19 -18.39
C LEU A 146 -0.89 19.58 -19.51
N GLY A 147 -2.08 20.11 -19.18
CA GLY A 147 -3.10 20.48 -20.16
C GLY A 147 -3.60 19.31 -21.00
N LEU A 148 -3.75 18.13 -20.40
CA LEU A 148 -4.17 16.91 -21.11
C LEU A 148 -5.68 16.68 -20.93
N SER A 149 -6.36 16.22 -21.98
CA SER A 149 -7.76 15.77 -21.87
C SER A 149 -7.84 14.28 -21.57
N ASP A 150 -8.97 13.83 -21.01
CA ASP A 150 -9.23 12.39 -20.79
C ASP A 150 -9.17 11.60 -22.10
N GLU A 151 -9.66 12.21 -23.18
CA GLU A 151 -9.62 11.62 -24.52
C GLU A 151 -8.17 11.41 -24.99
N PHE A 152 -7.30 12.39 -24.74
CA PHE A 152 -5.88 12.24 -25.02
C PHE A 152 -5.27 11.10 -24.20
N LEU A 153 -5.53 11.03 -22.90
CA LEU A 153 -4.97 10.00 -22.03
C LEU A 153 -5.43 8.58 -22.42
N LYS A 154 -6.64 8.44 -22.96
CA LYS A 154 -7.21 7.15 -23.38
C LYS A 154 -6.71 6.69 -24.75
N ASN A 155 -6.54 7.60 -25.70
CA ASN A 155 -6.39 7.25 -27.11
C ASN A 155 -5.02 7.61 -27.70
N SER A 156 -4.21 8.41 -27.00
CA SER A 156 -2.94 8.88 -27.53
C SER A 156 -1.91 7.77 -27.67
N GLN A 157 -1.09 7.87 -28.72
CA GLN A 157 0.12 7.06 -28.90
C GLN A 157 1.40 7.88 -28.66
N ASP A 158 1.28 9.14 -28.25
CA ASP A 158 2.43 9.99 -27.93
C ASP A 158 3.03 9.57 -26.59
N LYS A 159 3.99 8.64 -26.67
CA LYS A 159 4.71 8.08 -25.53
C LYS A 159 5.44 9.14 -24.71
N THR A 160 5.86 10.26 -25.31
CA THR A 160 6.58 11.29 -24.58
C THR A 160 5.61 12.11 -23.72
N LYS A 161 4.46 12.51 -24.27
CA LYS A 161 3.44 13.22 -23.48
C LYS A 161 2.79 12.33 -22.43
N LEU A 162 2.43 11.09 -22.78
CA LEU A 162 1.97 10.10 -21.82
C LEU A 162 3.03 9.82 -20.75
N GLY A 163 4.30 9.72 -21.15
CA GLY A 163 5.42 9.57 -20.25
C GLY A 163 5.59 10.72 -19.26
N ARG A 164 5.37 11.97 -19.68
CA ARG A 164 5.37 13.13 -18.76
C ARG A 164 4.24 13.04 -17.74
N PHE A 165 3.07 12.58 -18.18
CA PHE A 165 1.93 12.35 -17.30
C PHE A 165 2.23 11.27 -16.25
N PHE A 166 2.74 10.11 -16.66
CA PHE A 166 3.14 9.05 -15.73
C PHE A 166 4.30 9.47 -14.82
N LEU A 167 5.28 10.23 -15.33
CA LEU A 167 6.36 10.75 -14.50
C LEU A 167 5.83 11.65 -13.39
N CYS A 168 4.86 12.53 -13.69
CA CYS A 168 4.23 13.39 -12.70
C CYS A 168 3.54 12.58 -11.60
N ILE A 169 2.75 11.57 -11.97
CA ILE A 169 2.05 10.71 -11.01
C ILE A 169 3.06 9.92 -10.17
N TYR A 170 3.97 9.18 -10.81
CA TYR A 170 4.89 8.30 -10.11
C TYR A 170 5.92 9.02 -9.25
N SER A 171 6.34 10.23 -9.64
CA SER A 171 7.19 11.05 -8.76
C SER A 171 6.44 11.60 -7.56
N SER A 172 5.16 11.96 -7.73
CA SER A 172 4.30 12.40 -6.61
C SER A 172 4.00 11.26 -5.63
N LEU A 173 3.95 10.02 -6.14
CA LEU A 173 3.78 8.81 -5.34
C LEU A 173 5.10 8.24 -4.79
N GLY A 174 6.25 8.88 -5.07
CA GLY A 174 7.56 8.40 -4.61
C GLY A 174 8.04 7.09 -5.25
N VAL A 175 7.46 6.67 -6.37
CA VAL A 175 7.85 5.46 -7.13
C VAL A 175 9.05 5.76 -8.03
N LEU A 176 9.05 6.94 -8.65
CA LEU A 176 10.15 7.40 -9.50
C LEU A 176 10.76 8.67 -8.93
N THR A 177 12.07 8.84 -9.12
CA THR A 177 12.70 10.16 -8.95
C THR A 177 12.23 11.13 -10.03
N SER A 178 12.50 12.43 -9.85
CA SER A 178 12.25 13.44 -10.90
C SER A 178 13.04 13.20 -12.20
N ARG A 179 14.08 12.35 -12.15
CA ARG A 179 14.84 11.91 -13.34
C ARG A 179 14.26 10.65 -14.01
N GLY A 180 13.15 10.14 -13.50
CA GLY A 180 12.50 8.93 -13.99
C GLY A 180 13.22 7.64 -13.61
N ASP A 181 14.16 7.69 -12.66
CA ASP A 181 14.82 6.50 -12.11
C ASP A 181 13.91 5.86 -11.06
N LEU A 182 13.81 4.53 -11.09
CA LEU A 182 13.02 3.76 -10.14
C LEU A 182 13.62 3.84 -8.73
N ILE A 183 12.77 4.12 -7.74
CA ILE A 183 13.13 4.00 -6.33
C ILE A 183 12.85 2.55 -5.96
N GLU A 184 13.90 1.73 -5.93
CA GLU A 184 13.77 0.29 -5.71
C GLU A 184 13.28 -0.02 -4.29
N ASN A 185 12.28 -0.88 -4.19
CA ASN A 185 11.89 -1.57 -2.96
C ASN A 185 11.67 -3.07 -3.26
N GLU A 186 11.53 -3.89 -2.22
CA GLU A 186 11.39 -5.35 -2.37
C GLU A 186 10.15 -5.78 -3.16
N THR A 187 9.16 -4.90 -3.31
CA THR A 187 7.86 -5.18 -3.95
C THR A 187 7.75 -4.67 -5.39
N THR A 188 8.74 -3.92 -5.89
CA THR A 188 8.65 -3.32 -7.23
C THR A 188 9.01 -4.32 -8.32
N PRO A 189 8.21 -4.45 -9.40
CA PRO A 189 8.53 -5.33 -10.53
C PRO A 189 9.92 -5.00 -11.11
N LYS A 190 10.70 -6.04 -11.39
CA LYS A 190 12.05 -5.89 -11.98
C LYS A 190 11.96 -5.46 -13.45
N CYS A 191 11.76 -4.17 -13.66
CA CYS A 191 11.69 -3.55 -14.98
C CYS A 191 13.07 -3.08 -15.43
N ARG A 192 13.56 -3.61 -16.56
CA ARG A 192 14.78 -3.11 -17.19
C ARG A 192 14.46 -1.95 -18.11
N VAL A 193 14.78 -0.73 -17.67
CA VAL A 193 14.64 0.49 -18.48
C VAL A 193 16.03 1.05 -18.77
N SER A 194 16.27 1.47 -20.01
CA SER A 194 17.57 2.02 -20.42
C SER A 194 17.85 3.33 -19.66
N PRO A 195 19.05 3.50 -19.07
CA PRO A 195 19.38 4.70 -18.28
C PRO A 195 19.47 5.96 -19.15
N ASN A 196 19.70 5.81 -20.46
CA ASN A 196 19.89 6.90 -21.41
C ASN A 196 18.58 7.51 -21.94
N LEU A 197 17.44 6.95 -21.54
CA LEU A 197 16.14 7.51 -21.93
C LEU A 197 15.85 8.81 -21.18
N SER A 198 15.06 9.68 -21.80
CA SER A 198 14.53 10.85 -21.09
C SER A 198 13.65 10.41 -19.92
N PRO A 199 13.53 11.23 -18.85
CA PRO A 199 12.69 10.91 -17.69
C PRO A 199 11.25 10.50 -18.08
N ALA A 200 10.66 11.21 -19.04
CA ALA A 200 9.32 10.92 -19.54
C ALA A 200 9.24 9.53 -20.21
N LEU A 201 10.21 9.20 -21.07
CA LEU A 201 10.23 7.89 -21.72
C LEU A 201 10.48 6.77 -20.70
N LYS A 202 11.35 6.97 -19.70
CA LYS A 202 11.53 6.00 -18.61
C LYS A 202 10.21 5.69 -17.92
N ALA A 203 9.47 6.71 -17.50
CA ALA A 203 8.18 6.56 -16.84
C ALA A 203 7.15 5.81 -17.71
N TRP A 204 7.11 6.09 -19.02
CA TRP A 204 6.25 5.34 -19.94
C TRP A 204 6.62 3.85 -20.01
N TYR A 205 7.91 3.51 -20.09
CA TYR A 205 8.34 2.10 -20.11
C TYR A 205 8.07 1.39 -18.78
N TYR A 206 8.22 2.07 -17.64
CA TYR A 206 7.83 1.52 -16.35
C TYR A 206 6.33 1.24 -16.29
N GLN A 207 5.48 2.17 -16.75
CA GLN A 207 4.04 1.97 -16.83
C GLN A 207 3.65 0.71 -17.63
N GLU A 208 4.25 0.51 -18.81
CA GLU A 208 3.98 -0.67 -19.64
C GLU A 208 4.50 -1.95 -18.97
N CYS A 209 5.67 -1.90 -18.34
CA CYS A 209 6.21 -3.02 -17.59
C CYS A 209 5.32 -3.43 -16.42
N PHE A 210 4.88 -2.46 -15.60
CA PHE A 210 3.98 -2.71 -14.47
C PHE A 210 2.64 -3.28 -14.95
N LYS A 211 2.08 -2.74 -16.03
CA LYS A 211 0.85 -3.26 -16.64
C LYS A 211 0.96 -4.72 -17.03
N ASN A 212 2.09 -5.13 -17.60
CA ASN A 212 2.32 -6.52 -18.01
C ASN A 212 2.59 -7.46 -16.82
N ALA A 213 3.17 -6.94 -15.72
CA ALA A 213 3.39 -7.72 -14.50
C ALA A 213 2.08 -8.04 -13.74
N MET A 214 0.99 -7.31 -14.03
CA MET A 214 -0.33 -7.48 -13.40
C MET A 214 -1.29 -8.39 -14.18
N GLN A 215 -0.89 -8.90 -15.35
CA GLN A 215 -1.64 -9.86 -16.15
C GLN A 215 -1.22 -11.29 -15.82
#